data_AF-A0A444G1P9-F1
#
_entry.id   AF-A0A444G1P9-F1
#
_cell.length_a   1.000
_cell.length_b   1.000
_cell.length_c   1.000
_cell.angle_alpha   90.00
_cell.angle_beta   90.00
_cell.angle_gamma   90.00
#
_symmetry.space_group_name_H-M   'P 1'
#
loop_
_entity.id
_entity.type
_entity.pdbx_description
1 polymer ?
#
loop_
_entity_poly.entity_id
_entity_poly.type
_entity_poly.pdbx_seq_one_letter_code
_entity_poly.pdbx_strand_id
1 'polypeptide(L)'
;MAIVTGDRYLEHLVQFVERNAGPLLEGALTLKLNPVGLHYVHTRLEALQELEGLLAGAPVDYLRAYVSDLGDHRALEQLRRILELLTALKVVTVLPPPGRDPTPLSLLPFGRLKVLELRGCDLSTTAAKGLLDLRHTLEKLVCHNSTVRYLFRLSF
;
A
#
# COMPACT_ATOMS: atom_id res chain seq x y z
N MET A 1 2.50 -22.77 -6.29
CA MET A 1 2.74 -21.31 -6.10
C MET A 1 3.94 -21.19 -5.20
N ALA A 2 5.04 -20.60 -5.67
CA ALA A 2 6.20 -20.37 -4.81
C ALA A 2 5.76 -19.47 -3.65
N ILE A 3 6.08 -19.87 -2.42
CA ILE A 3 5.89 -19.02 -1.24
C ILE A 3 6.86 -17.85 -1.42
N VAL A 4 6.35 -16.73 -1.94
CA VAL A 4 7.11 -15.48 -1.96
C VAL A 4 7.11 -14.98 -0.52
N THR A 5 8.28 -15.01 0.12
CA THR A 5 8.47 -14.37 1.42
C THR A 5 8.20 -12.86 1.30
N GLY A 6 7.82 -12.21 2.40
CA GLY A 6 7.54 -10.77 2.40
C GLY A 6 8.66 -9.94 1.79
N ASP A 7 9.91 -10.26 2.10
CA ASP A 7 11.08 -9.52 1.61
C ASP A 7 11.23 -9.62 0.08
N ARG A 8 11.06 -10.83 -0.49
CA ARG A 8 11.09 -11.03 -1.94
C ARG A 8 9.93 -10.32 -2.65
N TYR A 9 8.78 -10.21 -1.99
CA TYR A 9 7.66 -9.45 -2.52
C TYR A 9 8.01 -7.96 -2.63
N LEU A 10 8.60 -7.40 -1.58
CA LEU A 10 9.02 -6.00 -1.56
C LEU A 10 10.13 -5.72 -2.58
N GLU A 11 11.15 -6.57 -2.66
CA GLU A 11 12.20 -6.45 -3.67
C GLU A 11 11.63 -6.42 -5.10
N HIS A 12 10.71 -7.33 -5.41
CA HIS A 12 10.06 -7.35 -6.72
C HIS A 12 9.19 -6.11 -6.95
N LEU A 13 8.49 -5.63 -5.93
CA LEU A 13 7.67 -4.43 -6.03
C LEU A 13 8.51 -3.19 -6.28
N VAL A 14 9.62 -3.02 -5.54
CA VAL A 14 10.57 -1.93 -5.75
C VAL A 14 11.08 -1.97 -7.18
N GLN A 15 11.62 -3.10 -7.63
CA GLN A 15 12.13 -3.23 -9.00
C GLN A 15 11.06 -2.94 -10.06
N PHE A 16 9.82 -3.38 -9.84
CA PHE A 16 8.71 -3.11 -10.74
C PHE A 16 8.39 -1.63 -10.81
N VAL A 17 8.27 -0.98 -9.65
CA VAL A 17 7.92 0.44 -9.55
C VAL A 17 9.01 1.32 -10.13
N GLU A 18 10.29 1.01 -9.86
CA GLU A 18 11.44 1.74 -10.42
C GLU A 18 11.48 1.67 -11.95
N ARG A 19 11.27 0.48 -12.52
CA ARG A 19 11.28 0.29 -13.99
C ARG A 19 10.09 0.95 -14.69
N ASN A 20 9.00 1.20 -13.98
CA ASN A 20 7.74 1.68 -14.56
C ASN A 20 7.28 3.03 -13.98
N ALA A 21 8.16 3.79 -13.31
CA ALA A 21 7.77 5.00 -12.60
C ALA A 21 7.06 6.03 -13.50
N GLY A 22 7.60 6.31 -14.69
CA GLY A 22 6.96 7.24 -15.65
C GLY A 22 5.53 6.84 -16.01
N PRO A 23 5.31 5.65 -16.61
CA PRO A 23 3.96 5.15 -16.93
C PRO A 23 3.00 5.07 -15.74
N LEU A 24 3.50 4.74 -14.54
CA LEU A 24 2.71 4.70 -13.31
C LEU A 24 2.25 6.10 -12.87
N LEU A 25 3.13 7.10 -12.94
CA LEU A 25 2.84 8.47 -12.55
C LEU A 25 1.95 9.20 -13.56
N GLU A 26 2.13 8.90 -14.85
CA GLU A 26 1.28 9.41 -15.95
C GLU A 26 -0.11 8.75 -15.97
N GLY A 27 -0.30 7.66 -15.23
CA GLY A 27 -1.57 6.90 -15.19
C GLY A 27 -1.78 5.97 -16.40
N ALA A 28 -0.79 5.84 -17.29
CA ALA A 28 -0.81 4.89 -18.39
C ALA A 28 -0.72 3.42 -17.90
N LEU A 29 -0.08 3.21 -16.75
CA LEU A 29 -0.02 1.93 -16.05
C LEU A 29 -0.68 2.05 -14.67
N THR A 30 -1.53 1.08 -14.32
CA THR A 30 -2.11 0.98 -12.97
C THR A 30 -1.32 0.01 -12.12
N LEU A 31 -0.89 0.45 -10.94
CA LEU A 31 -0.26 -0.45 -9.96
C LEU A 31 -1.29 -1.46 -9.45
N LYS A 32 -0.96 -2.76 -9.54
CA LYS A 32 -1.81 -3.86 -9.08
C LYS A 32 -1.16 -4.56 -7.90
N LEU A 33 -1.84 -4.58 -6.77
CA LEU A 33 -1.40 -5.28 -5.55
C LEU A 33 -2.47 -6.26 -5.09
N ASN A 34 -2.08 -7.26 -4.31
CA ASN A 34 -3.03 -8.05 -3.54
C ASN A 34 -3.14 -7.49 -2.11
N PRO A 35 -4.21 -7.79 -1.35
CA PRO A 35 -4.42 -7.26 -0.01
C PRO A 35 -3.25 -7.52 0.95
N VAL A 36 -2.73 -8.76 0.97
CA VAL A 36 -1.59 -9.18 1.81
C VAL A 36 -0.34 -8.36 1.50
N GLY A 37 -0.03 -8.18 0.22
CA GLY A 37 1.12 -7.41 -0.24
C GLY A 37 1.00 -5.93 0.08
N LEU A 38 -0.19 -5.34 -0.10
CA LEU A 38 -0.45 -3.96 0.29
C LEU A 38 -0.29 -3.77 1.81
N HIS A 39 -0.80 -4.70 2.61
CA HIS A 39 -0.65 -4.66 4.06
C HIS A 39 0.83 -4.76 4.47
N TYR A 40 1.58 -5.67 3.86
CA TYR A 40 3.01 -5.82 4.12
C TYR A 40 3.81 -4.56 3.74
N VAL A 41 3.49 -3.91 2.62
CA VAL A 41 4.13 -2.62 2.24
C VAL A 41 3.83 -1.56 3.30
N HIS A 42 2.58 -1.49 3.78
CA HIS A 42 2.21 -0.54 4.82
C HIS A 42 3.02 -0.74 6.11
N THR A 43 3.17 -1.98 6.59
CA THR A 43 3.93 -2.23 7.82
C THR A 43 5.41 -1.89 7.69
N ARG A 44 6.01 -2.10 6.50
CA ARG A 44 7.40 -1.70 6.23
C ARG A 44 7.57 -0.17 6.16
N LEU A 45 6.58 0.54 5.62
CA LEU A 45 6.59 2.00 5.60
C LEU A 45 6.34 2.62 6.98
N GLU A 46 5.50 2.00 7.82
CA GLU A 46 5.35 2.39 9.23
C GLU A 46 6.68 2.22 9.99
N ALA A 47 7.37 1.09 9.82
CA ALA A 47 8.69 0.87 10.43
C ALA A 47 9.74 1.90 9.97
N LEU A 48 9.72 2.28 8.68
CA LEU A 48 10.58 3.36 8.18
C LEU A 48 10.26 4.70 8.86
N GLN A 49 8.98 5.04 9.02
CA GLN A 49 8.55 6.27 9.68
C GLN A 49 8.91 6.29 11.18
N GLU A 50 8.80 5.15 11.86
CA GLU A 50 9.24 4.99 13.25
C GLU A 50 10.75 5.24 13.38
N LEU A 51 11.55 4.68 12.47
CA LEU A 51 13.00 4.91 12.42
C LEU A 51 13.32 6.40 12.24
N GLU A 52 12.64 7.08 11.31
CA GLU A 52 12.79 8.52 11.08
C GLU A 52 12.49 9.34 12.37
N GLY A 53 11.48 8.93 13.15
CA GLY A 53 11.13 9.56 14.43
C GLY A 53 12.14 9.32 15.55
N LEU A 54 12.82 8.17 15.55
CA LEU A 54 13.81 7.81 16.58
C LEU A 54 15.15 8.54 16.42
N LEU A 55 15.44 9.09 15.24
CA LEU A 55 16.66 9.87 14.98
C LEU A 55 16.80 11.11 15.87
N ALA A 56 15.74 11.52 16.58
CA ALA A 56 15.74 12.64 17.51
C ALA A 56 16.26 12.33 18.93
N GLY A 57 16.66 11.09 19.25
CA GLY A 57 17.19 10.79 20.59
C GLY A 57 17.51 9.33 20.95
N ALA A 58 17.47 8.39 20.01
CA ALA A 58 17.74 6.98 20.31
C ALA A 58 19.24 6.65 20.44
N PRO A 59 19.64 5.70 21.31
CA PRO A 59 21.01 5.18 21.37
C PRO A 59 21.46 4.59 20.03
N VAL A 60 22.71 4.85 19.62
CA VAL A 60 23.27 4.45 18.32
C VAL A 60 23.18 2.94 18.06
N ASP A 61 23.36 2.10 19.07
CA ASP A 61 23.26 0.64 18.93
C ASP A 61 21.83 0.17 18.63
N TYR A 62 20.82 0.87 19.15
CA TYR A 62 19.42 0.59 18.87
C TYR A 62 19.08 0.94 17.42
N LEU A 63 19.57 2.10 16.95
CA LEU A 63 19.41 2.53 15.55
C LEU A 63 20.06 1.53 14.58
N ARG A 64 21.26 1.04 14.89
CA ARG A 64 21.98 0.07 14.04
C ARG A 64 21.26 -1.27 13.93
N ALA A 65 20.70 -1.78 15.03
CA ALA A 65 19.89 -3.00 15.00
C ALA A 65 18.63 -2.80 14.16
N TYR A 66 17.94 -1.67 14.32
CA TYR A 66 16.70 -1.37 13.59
C TYR A 66 16.94 -1.15 12.08
N VAL A 67 18.00 -0.42 11.70
CA VAL A 67 18.41 -0.26 10.29
C VAL A 67 18.74 -1.61 9.65
N SER A 68 19.39 -2.51 10.40
CA SER A 68 19.72 -3.85 9.88
C SER A 68 18.47 -4.70 9.63
N ASP A 69 17.42 -4.55 10.45
CA ASP A 69 16.13 -5.23 10.29
C ASP A 69 15.27 -4.60 9.16
N LEU A 70 15.42 -3.29 8.93
CA LEU A 70 14.73 -2.58 7.85
C LEU A 70 15.29 -2.93 6.46
N GLY A 71 16.55 -3.36 6.39
CA GLY A 71 17.21 -3.71 5.13
C GLY A 71 17.48 -2.48 4.27
N ASP A 72 17.15 -2.55 2.97
CA ASP A 72 17.32 -1.43 2.03
C ASP A 72 16.26 -0.33 2.24
N HIS A 73 16.49 0.50 3.27
CA HIS A 73 15.63 1.62 3.62
C HIS A 73 15.55 2.68 2.51
N ARG A 74 16.59 2.81 1.65
CA ARG A 74 16.58 3.76 0.52
C ARG A 74 15.57 3.32 -0.54
N ALA A 75 15.55 2.03 -0.86
CA ALA A 75 14.53 1.46 -1.74
C ALA A 75 13.11 1.67 -1.18
N LEU A 76 12.92 1.51 0.14
CA LEU A 76 11.65 1.78 0.80
C LEU A 76 11.25 3.27 0.75
N GLU A 77 12.17 4.19 0.97
CA GLU A 77 11.93 5.63 0.82
C GLU A 77 11.52 5.99 -0.62
N GLN A 78 12.21 5.42 -1.62
CA GLN A 78 11.89 5.64 -3.02
C GLN A 78 10.52 5.07 -3.38
N LEU A 79 10.20 3.87 -2.88
CA LEU A 79 8.87 3.29 -3.02
C LEU A 79 7.82 4.23 -2.41
N ARG A 80 8.01 4.72 -1.18
CA ARG A 80 7.10 5.68 -0.52
C ARG A 80 6.83 6.88 -1.41
N ARG A 81 7.88 7.54 -1.92
CA ARG A 81 7.76 8.73 -2.78
C ARG A 81 6.95 8.46 -4.05
N ILE A 82 7.13 7.29 -4.66
CA ILE A 82 6.36 6.94 -5.87
C ILE A 82 4.91 6.64 -5.51
N LEU A 83 4.65 5.85 -4.46
CA LEU A 83 3.29 5.53 -4.00
C LEU A 83 2.48 6.79 -3.66
N GLU A 84 3.10 7.79 -3.02
CA GLU A 84 2.47 9.06 -2.68
C GLU A 84 1.95 9.82 -3.91
N LEU A 85 2.64 9.67 -5.04
CA LEU A 85 2.35 10.35 -6.30
C LEU A 85 1.44 9.55 -7.24
N LEU A 86 1.16 8.28 -6.94
CA LEU A 86 0.32 7.44 -7.80
C LEU A 86 -1.11 7.97 -7.90
N THR A 87 -1.63 7.94 -9.11
CA THR A 87 -2.99 8.39 -9.43
C THR A 87 -3.98 7.23 -9.55
N ALA A 88 -3.50 6.01 -9.79
CA ALA A 88 -4.35 4.83 -9.95
C ALA A 88 -3.79 3.61 -9.20
N LEU A 89 -4.65 2.97 -8.40
CA LEU A 89 -4.35 1.74 -7.68
C LEU A 89 -5.47 0.71 -7.89
N LYS A 90 -5.06 -0.55 -8.09
CA LYS A 90 -5.97 -1.68 -8.12
C LYS A 90 -5.54 -2.73 -7.10
N VAL A 91 -6.44 -3.07 -6.18
CA VAL A 91 -6.25 -4.12 -5.19
C VAL A 91 -7.12 -5.32 -5.54
N VAL A 92 -6.50 -6.46 -5.81
CA VAL A 92 -7.20 -7.68 -6.26
C VAL A 92 -6.82 -8.84 -5.35
N THR A 93 -7.81 -9.46 -4.71
CA THR A 93 -7.57 -10.70 -3.97
C THR A 93 -7.12 -11.82 -4.90
N VAL A 94 -6.30 -12.72 -4.36
CA VAL A 94 -5.93 -13.99 -4.99
C VAL A 94 -6.90 -15.12 -4.63
N LEU A 95 -7.85 -14.88 -3.71
CA LEU A 95 -8.84 -15.87 -3.32
C LEU A 95 -9.86 -16.11 -4.45
N PRO A 96 -10.27 -17.38 -4.68
CA PRO A 96 -11.30 -17.68 -5.65
C PRO A 96 -12.66 -17.14 -5.19
N PRO A 97 -13.51 -16.62 -6.11
CA PRO A 97 -14.88 -16.27 -5.79
C PRO A 97 -15.64 -17.48 -5.21
N PRO A 98 -16.49 -17.32 -4.19
CA PRO A 98 -16.96 -16.06 -3.60
C PRO A 98 -16.08 -15.51 -2.46
N GLY A 99 -14.91 -16.11 -2.20
CA GLY A 99 -14.01 -15.73 -1.11
C GLY A 99 -13.65 -14.26 -1.12
N ARG A 100 -13.61 -13.65 0.08
CA ARG A 100 -13.16 -12.28 0.29
C ARG A 100 -11.96 -12.27 1.21
N ASP A 101 -11.03 -11.40 0.92
CA ASP A 101 -9.79 -11.26 1.68
C ASP A 101 -10.03 -10.35 2.90
N PRO A 102 -9.89 -10.86 4.13
CA PRO A 102 -10.08 -10.08 5.34
C PRO A 102 -8.85 -9.23 5.70
N THR A 103 -7.79 -9.25 4.89
CA THR A 103 -6.57 -8.51 5.19
C THR A 103 -6.86 -7.00 5.28
N PRO A 104 -6.44 -6.34 6.36
CA PRO A 104 -6.66 -4.91 6.54
C PRO A 104 -5.95 -4.11 5.46
N LEU A 105 -6.69 -3.25 4.76
CA LEU A 105 -6.14 -2.36 3.75
C LEU A 105 -5.70 -1.03 4.37
N SER A 106 -4.54 -0.55 3.96
CA SER A 106 -4.08 0.80 4.27
C SER A 106 -3.74 1.53 2.98
N LEU A 107 -4.38 2.68 2.80
CA LEU A 107 -4.19 3.59 1.68
C LEU A 107 -3.41 4.84 2.10
N LEU A 108 -2.93 4.89 3.36
CA LEU A 108 -2.10 5.97 3.87
C LEU A 108 -0.86 6.27 3.02
N PRO A 109 -0.18 5.28 2.39
CA PRO A 109 0.96 5.56 1.52
C PRO A 109 0.63 6.35 0.25
N PHE A 110 -0.66 6.57 -0.05
CA PHE A 110 -1.08 7.19 -1.30
C PHE A 110 -1.71 8.56 -1.03
N GLY A 111 -1.08 9.62 -1.51
CA GLY A 111 -1.56 10.99 -1.31
C GLY A 111 -2.43 11.53 -2.43
N ARG A 112 -2.27 11.00 -3.66
CA ARG A 112 -2.84 11.59 -4.89
C ARG A 112 -3.70 10.64 -5.71
N LEU A 113 -4.20 9.56 -5.09
CA LEU A 113 -5.04 8.60 -5.80
C LEU A 113 -6.33 9.25 -6.31
N LYS A 114 -6.54 9.13 -7.62
CA LYS A 114 -7.77 9.51 -8.33
C LYS A 114 -8.65 8.30 -8.60
N VAL A 115 -8.04 7.15 -8.90
CA VAL A 115 -8.75 5.91 -9.24
C VAL A 115 -8.36 4.81 -8.27
N LEU A 116 -9.34 4.27 -7.54
CA LEU A 116 -9.17 3.09 -6.70
C LEU A 116 -10.11 1.99 -7.15
N GLU A 117 -9.56 0.82 -7.43
CA GLU A 117 -10.33 -0.37 -7.76
C GLU A 117 -10.07 -1.48 -6.74
N LEU A 118 -11.12 -1.94 -6.06
CA LEU A 118 -11.08 -3.03 -5.09
C LEU A 118 -11.85 -4.24 -5.62
N ARG A 119 -11.20 -5.41 -5.60
CA ARG A 119 -11.82 -6.67 -6.03
C ARG A 119 -11.63 -7.76 -5.01
N GLY A 120 -12.73 -8.24 -4.44
CA GLY A 120 -12.75 -9.33 -3.46
C GLY A 120 -12.10 -8.97 -2.11
N CYS A 121 -11.96 -7.68 -1.80
CA CYS A 121 -11.52 -7.21 -0.49
C CYS A 121 -12.70 -7.13 0.49
N ASP A 122 -12.53 -7.65 1.71
CA ASP A 122 -13.49 -7.45 2.79
C ASP A 122 -13.13 -6.21 3.61
N LEU A 123 -13.87 -5.13 3.41
CA LEU A 123 -13.78 -3.89 4.18
C LEU A 123 -14.75 -3.88 5.37
N SER A 124 -15.46 -4.97 5.69
CA SER A 124 -16.52 -4.94 6.71
C SER A 124 -15.99 -4.93 8.13
N THR A 125 -14.83 -5.56 8.34
CA THR A 125 -14.16 -5.72 9.64
C THR A 125 -13.14 -4.62 9.91
N THR A 126 -12.49 -4.09 8.87
CA THR A 126 -11.55 -2.98 8.96
C THR A 126 -11.86 -1.95 7.88
N ALA A 127 -12.14 -0.71 8.30
CA ALA A 127 -12.15 0.40 7.35
C ALA A 127 -10.76 0.49 6.72
N ALA A 128 -10.69 0.67 5.40
CA ALA A 128 -9.41 0.94 4.75
C ALA A 128 -8.82 2.24 5.34
N LYS A 129 -7.74 2.13 6.12
CA LYS A 129 -7.07 3.30 6.70
C LYS A 129 -6.68 4.25 5.55
N GLY A 130 -6.82 5.56 5.74
CA GLY A 130 -6.51 6.54 4.69
C GLY A 130 -7.59 6.73 3.63
N LEU A 131 -8.64 5.89 3.58
CA LEU A 131 -9.68 6.03 2.55
C LEU A 131 -10.50 7.33 2.68
N LEU A 132 -10.80 7.75 3.92
CA LEU A 132 -11.46 9.04 4.16
C LEU A 132 -10.55 10.23 3.86
N ASP A 133 -9.24 10.05 3.94
CA ASP A 133 -8.26 11.08 3.62
C ASP A 133 -8.24 11.29 2.10
N LEU A 134 -8.39 10.23 1.31
CA LEU A 134 -8.50 10.29 -0.16
C LEU A 134 -9.80 10.91 -0.69
N ARG A 135 -10.78 11.25 0.16
CA ARG A 135 -12.09 11.78 -0.30
C ARG A 135 -11.99 13.02 -1.21
N HIS A 136 -10.92 13.80 -1.06
CA HIS A 136 -10.72 15.06 -1.79
C HIS A 136 -9.93 14.89 -3.10
N THR A 137 -9.31 13.73 -3.30
CA THR A 137 -8.49 13.40 -4.49
C THR A 137 -9.12 12.31 -5.34
N LEU A 138 -9.91 11.42 -4.73
CA LEU A 138 -10.50 10.28 -5.39
C LEU A 138 -11.64 10.72 -6.32
N GLU A 139 -11.48 10.50 -7.62
CA GLU A 139 -12.46 10.80 -8.66
C GLU A 139 -13.31 9.56 -8.98
N LYS A 140 -12.76 8.36 -8.77
CA LYS A 140 -13.41 7.09 -9.12
C LYS A 140 -13.06 5.99 -8.11
N LEU A 141 -14.10 5.41 -7.52
CA LEU A 141 -14.02 4.22 -6.69
C LEU A 141 -14.82 3.08 -7.32
N VAL A 142 -14.19 1.95 -7.58
CA VAL A 142 -14.85 0.76 -8.14
C VAL A 142 -14.67 -0.42 -7.21
N CYS A 143 -15.78 -1.07 -6.83
CA CYS A 143 -15.76 -2.22 -5.94
C CYS A 143 -16.46 -3.42 -6.58
N HIS A 144 -15.79 -4.57 -6.65
CA HIS A 144 -16.35 -5.82 -7.17
C HIS A 144 -16.23 -6.93 -6.14
N ASN A 145 -17.35 -7.56 -5.76
CA ASN A 145 -17.40 -8.57 -4.69
C ASN A 145 -16.69 -8.10 -3.39
N SER A 146 -16.73 -6.79 -3.11
CA SER A 146 -16.15 -6.17 -1.92
C SER A 146 -17.26 -5.64 -1.01
N THR A 147 -17.06 -5.71 0.30
CA THR A 147 -18.02 -5.16 1.27
C THR A 147 -17.92 -3.64 1.32
N VAL A 148 -19.07 -2.96 1.33
CA VAL A 148 -19.22 -1.51 1.10
C VAL A 148 -19.52 -0.71 2.38
N ARG A 149 -19.49 -1.32 3.57
CA ARG A 149 -20.06 -0.72 4.80
C ARG A 149 -19.48 0.66 5.15
N TYR A 150 -18.19 0.89 4.91
CA TYR A 150 -17.55 2.21 5.13
C TYR A 150 -17.59 3.13 3.92
N LEU A 151 -17.94 2.63 2.73
CA LEU A 151 -18.02 3.41 1.50
C LEU A 151 -19.22 4.35 1.48
N PHE A 152 -20.30 4.00 2.19
CA PHE A 152 -21.45 4.89 2.39
C PHE A 152 -21.11 6.21 3.11
N ARG A 153 -19.93 6.33 3.72
CA ARG A 153 -19.45 7.57 4.34
C ARG A 153 -18.68 8.48 3.36
N LEU A 154 -18.37 8.00 2.17
CA LEU A 154 -17.75 8.78 1.08
C LEU A 154 -18.86 9.29 0.15
N SER A 155 -19.69 10.21 0.63
CA SER A 155 -20.59 10.94 -0.27
C SER A 155 -19.75 11.90 -1.11
N PHE A 156 -19.60 11.59 -2.41
CA PHE A 156 -18.98 12.46 -3.42
C PHE A 156 -19.98 13.51 -3.92
#